data_AF-A0A090YQP7-F1
#
_entry.id   AF-A0A090YQP7-F1
#
_cell.length_a   1.000
_cell.length_b   1.000
_cell.length_c   1.000
_cell.angle_alpha   90.00
_cell.angle_beta   90.00
_cell.angle_gamma   90.00
#
_symmetry.space_group_name_H-M   'P 1'
#
loop_
_entity.id
_entity.type
_entity.pdbx_description
1 polymer ?
#
loop_
_entity_poly.entity_id
_entity_poly.type
_entity_poly.pdbx_seq_one_letter_code
_entity_poly.pdbx_strand_id
1 'polypeptide(L)'
;MTNTIYLRRANKLIVEQGQGEKRLPKAYLATALKNIESLGFTFSHQLMRAVHTLSRERFKALYDQLVVDLRVMVGAHVEYKPMYSEFPLQVMQEDDAELYLNALYHYLTLELPEREPADRAPLPDRIALKVIDLGSKEEFHTLIRRLIEAKGSISETDKQDIDTAIEYADPDELDAMLPPEIPFKENAGFVAASLLKHDKANMRLIGRYFKTASDVLRLAAAWSDGDVSLTEATRFRKFKRPERRLLLGLLEQCGQITEDMLKFKDRWIRLGEILHPSEFKHRFARCEEAFDILRNNKPFTTFNGSVELAFQYQNTWTLLDLLMQRPGEFARRLDHLLRTAEDPEYVVQAFGDIVDQVSTPVLLQVKNHFARRNELQALRVFFPKGNVAKALAISNTLPEIDEALCRDIVQWCKQALVQRFSALPSAGEGICRSTLSGLSCTVLPEIGEQGPAYDCKGKPRTDGRGRCDSFFQLVERGDR
;
A
#
# COMPACT_ATOMS: atom_id res chain seq x y z
N MET A 1 -15.66 12.25 -15.92
CA MET A 1 -14.87 11.90 -14.72
C MET A 1 -15.24 10.53 -14.15
N THR A 2 -16.40 10.33 -13.49
CA THR A 2 -16.79 8.98 -12.97
C THR A 2 -16.77 7.89 -14.05
N ASN A 3 -17.41 8.15 -15.20
CA ASN A 3 -17.41 7.23 -16.33
C ASN A 3 -16.01 7.01 -16.94
N THR A 4 -15.11 7.99 -16.86
CA THR A 4 -13.72 7.88 -17.33
C THR A 4 -12.96 6.85 -16.49
N ILE A 5 -13.08 6.92 -15.16
CA ILE A 5 -12.47 5.96 -14.24
C ILE A 5 -13.08 4.57 -14.46
N TYR A 6 -14.41 4.49 -14.56
CA TYR A 6 -15.10 3.22 -14.65
C TYR A 6 -14.84 2.50 -15.97
N LEU A 7 -14.75 3.26 -17.06
CA LEU A 7 -14.34 2.75 -18.37
C LEU A 7 -12.92 2.19 -18.32
N ARG A 8 -11.95 2.96 -17.80
CA ARG A 8 -10.55 2.52 -17.74
C ARG A 8 -10.38 1.25 -16.89
N ARG A 9 -11.08 1.14 -15.77
CA ARG A 9 -10.89 0.04 -14.82
C ARG A 9 -11.74 -1.21 -15.08
N ALA A 10 -12.93 -1.05 -15.66
CA ALA A 10 -13.89 -2.14 -15.79
C ALA A 10 -14.58 -2.21 -17.16
N ASN A 11 -14.23 -1.36 -18.12
CA ASN A 11 -14.93 -1.21 -19.40
C ASN A 11 -16.44 -1.01 -19.21
N LYS A 12 -16.85 -0.18 -18.25
CA LYS A 12 -18.26 0.08 -17.95
C LYS A 12 -18.59 1.57 -17.97
N LEU A 13 -19.84 1.89 -18.31
CA LEU A 13 -20.39 3.24 -18.24
C LEU A 13 -21.67 3.25 -17.41
N ILE A 14 -21.83 4.29 -16.58
CA ILE A 14 -23.09 4.59 -15.89
C ILE A 14 -23.90 5.51 -16.81
N VAL A 15 -25.10 5.05 -17.15
CA VAL A 15 -26.05 5.80 -17.97
C VAL A 15 -27.41 5.79 -17.27
N GLU A 16 -27.85 6.95 -16.80
CA GLU A 16 -29.20 7.12 -16.25
C GLU A 16 -30.22 7.08 -17.39
N GLN A 17 -31.15 6.14 -17.32
CA GLN A 17 -32.20 6.02 -18.34
C GLN A 17 -33.04 7.29 -18.41
N GLY A 18 -33.31 7.77 -19.63
CA GLY A 18 -34.16 8.94 -19.84
C GLY A 18 -35.63 8.62 -19.52
N GLN A 19 -36.29 9.50 -18.76
CA GLN A 19 -37.72 9.37 -18.41
C GLN A 19 -38.68 9.81 -19.55
N GLY A 20 -38.19 10.09 -20.76
CA GLY A 20 -38.95 10.77 -21.82
C GLY A 20 -39.20 9.96 -23.10
N GLU A 21 -40.33 10.25 -23.77
CA GLU A 21 -40.83 9.59 -24.99
C GLU A 21 -39.93 9.74 -26.23
N LYS A 22 -39.02 10.73 -26.26
CA LYS A 22 -38.12 10.99 -27.40
C LYS A 22 -36.87 10.12 -27.32
N ARG A 23 -36.91 9.00 -28.03
CA ARG A 23 -35.79 8.07 -28.20
C ARG A 23 -34.74 8.63 -29.16
N LEU A 24 -33.46 8.36 -28.89
CA LEU A 24 -32.37 8.67 -29.80
C LEU A 24 -32.57 7.92 -31.13
N PRO A 25 -32.50 8.59 -32.30
CA PRO A 25 -32.61 7.89 -33.58
C PRO A 25 -31.49 6.87 -33.76
N LYS A 26 -31.82 5.68 -34.27
CA LYS A 26 -30.87 4.55 -34.46
C LYS A 26 -29.62 4.93 -35.26
N ALA A 27 -29.75 5.89 -36.18
CA ALA A 27 -28.62 6.39 -36.98
C ALA A 27 -27.47 6.91 -36.09
N TYR A 28 -27.77 7.63 -35.01
CA TYR A 28 -26.73 8.15 -34.10
C TYR A 28 -25.99 7.03 -33.37
N LEU A 29 -26.72 6.02 -32.90
CA LEU A 29 -26.12 4.87 -32.22
C LEU A 29 -25.25 4.04 -33.18
N ALA A 30 -25.73 3.80 -34.40
CA ALA A 30 -24.98 3.08 -35.43
C ALA A 30 -23.69 3.83 -35.79
N THR A 31 -23.76 5.15 -35.99
CA THR A 31 -22.57 5.98 -36.26
C THR A 31 -21.59 5.93 -35.11
N ALA A 32 -22.06 6.04 -33.86
CA ALA A 32 -21.19 5.97 -32.69
C ALA A 32 -20.49 4.62 -32.56
N LEU A 33 -21.21 3.51 -32.73
CA LEU A 33 -20.63 2.16 -32.71
C LEU A 33 -19.57 2.00 -33.82
N LYS A 34 -19.85 2.49 -35.02
CA LYS A 34 -18.90 2.42 -36.14
C LYS A 34 -17.62 3.21 -35.86
N ASN A 35 -17.73 4.35 -35.19
CA ASN A 35 -16.58 5.19 -34.86
C ASN A 35 -15.72 4.61 -33.73
N ILE A 36 -16.32 3.98 -32.71
CA ILE A 36 -15.54 3.34 -31.64
C ILE A 36 -15.00 1.95 -32.03
N GLU A 37 -15.58 1.33 -33.07
CA GLU A 37 -15.05 0.10 -33.67
C GLU A 37 -13.61 0.29 -34.16
N SER A 38 -13.28 1.44 -34.75
CA SER A 38 -11.90 1.75 -35.16
C SER A 38 -10.93 1.92 -33.99
N LEU A 39 -11.44 2.12 -32.77
CA LEU A 39 -10.68 2.13 -31.54
C LEU A 39 -10.66 0.75 -30.85
N GLY A 40 -11.30 -0.26 -31.43
CA GLY A 40 -11.35 -1.63 -30.92
C GLY A 40 -12.44 -1.89 -29.88
N PHE A 41 -13.49 -1.06 -29.80
CA PHE A 41 -14.56 -1.19 -28.81
C PHE A 41 -15.95 -1.33 -29.44
N THR A 42 -16.89 -1.88 -28.67
CA THR A 42 -18.33 -1.90 -29.00
C THR A 42 -19.17 -1.80 -27.72
N PHE A 43 -20.46 -1.53 -27.82
CA PHE A 43 -21.36 -1.54 -26.65
C PHE A 43 -21.99 -2.90 -26.45
N SER A 44 -22.27 -3.24 -25.19
CA SER A 44 -23.15 -4.35 -24.88
C SER A 44 -24.60 -4.02 -25.20
N HIS A 45 -25.43 -5.06 -25.34
CA HIS A 45 -26.85 -4.90 -25.63
C HIS A 45 -27.58 -4.08 -24.56
N GLN A 46 -27.16 -4.20 -23.29
CA GLN A 46 -27.76 -3.44 -22.19
C GLN A 46 -27.42 -1.95 -22.28
N LEU A 47 -26.16 -1.63 -22.56
CA LEU A 47 -25.70 -0.24 -22.72
C LEU A 47 -26.36 0.42 -23.95
N MET A 48 -26.46 -0.30 -25.07
CA MET A 48 -27.18 0.19 -26.26
C MET A 48 -28.62 0.57 -25.93
N ARG A 49 -29.34 -0.27 -25.18
CA ARG A 49 -30.72 0.02 -24.76
C ARG A 49 -30.80 1.24 -23.86
N ALA A 50 -29.89 1.37 -22.88
CA ALA A 50 -29.85 2.51 -21.98
C ALA A 50 -29.58 3.82 -22.75
N VAL A 51 -28.56 3.83 -23.61
CA VAL A 51 -28.16 5.00 -24.41
C VAL A 51 -29.26 5.43 -25.38
N HIS A 52 -30.02 4.49 -25.93
CA HIS A 52 -31.14 4.78 -26.84
C HIS A 52 -32.30 5.56 -26.16
N THR A 53 -32.34 5.59 -24.82
CA THR A 53 -33.32 6.40 -24.05
C THR A 53 -32.88 7.85 -23.83
N LEU A 54 -31.63 8.20 -24.18
CA LEU A 54 -31.12 9.55 -23.97
C LEU A 54 -31.62 10.53 -25.03
N SER A 55 -31.65 11.82 -24.66
CA SER A 55 -31.78 12.90 -25.64
C SER A 55 -30.53 13.00 -26.51
N ARG A 56 -30.64 13.63 -27.67
CA ARG A 56 -29.51 13.85 -28.60
C ARG A 56 -28.36 14.59 -27.92
N GLU A 57 -28.67 15.60 -27.11
CA GLU A 57 -27.71 16.45 -26.42
C GLU A 57 -26.95 15.66 -25.36
N ARG A 58 -27.67 14.90 -24.51
CA ARG A 58 -27.06 14.05 -23.48
C ARG A 58 -26.20 12.95 -24.10
N PHE A 59 -26.68 12.33 -25.18
CA PHE A 59 -25.91 11.32 -25.91
C PHE A 59 -24.64 11.91 -26.50
N LYS A 60 -24.71 13.08 -27.16
CA LYS A 60 -23.54 13.72 -27.75
C LYS A 60 -22.49 14.03 -26.68
N ALA A 61 -22.88 14.60 -25.54
CA ALA A 61 -21.95 14.89 -24.45
C ALA A 61 -21.27 13.63 -23.89
N LEU A 62 -22.04 12.55 -23.68
CA LEU A 62 -21.49 11.25 -23.25
C LEU A 62 -20.52 10.69 -24.29
N TYR A 63 -20.90 10.74 -25.56
CA TYR A 63 -20.13 10.18 -26.67
C TYR A 63 -18.83 10.95 -26.91
N ASP A 64 -18.86 12.28 -26.89
CA ASP A 64 -17.66 13.10 -27.09
C ASP A 64 -16.60 12.79 -26.03
N GLN A 65 -17.01 12.70 -24.75
CA GLN A 65 -16.10 12.31 -23.67
C GLN A 65 -15.61 10.86 -23.82
N LEU A 66 -16.50 9.93 -24.18
CA LEU A 66 -16.15 8.53 -24.39
C LEU A 66 -15.05 8.38 -25.45
N VAL A 67 -15.17 9.08 -26.59
CA VAL A 67 -14.16 9.00 -27.66
C VAL A 67 -12.80 9.52 -27.19
N VAL A 68 -12.80 10.61 -26.41
CA VAL A 68 -11.56 11.13 -25.79
C VAL A 68 -10.95 10.08 -24.87
N ASP A 69 -11.74 9.49 -23.98
CA ASP A 69 -11.26 8.50 -23.01
C ASP A 69 -10.72 7.24 -23.72
N LEU A 70 -11.42 6.74 -24.75
CA LEU A 70 -10.98 5.58 -25.54
C LEU A 70 -9.68 5.85 -26.31
N ARG A 71 -9.51 7.04 -26.90
CA ARG A 71 -8.25 7.44 -27.56
C ARG A 71 -7.07 7.50 -26.59
N VAL A 72 -7.31 7.94 -25.35
CA VAL A 72 -6.29 7.90 -24.30
C VAL A 72 -5.92 6.45 -23.96
N MET A 73 -6.91 5.58 -23.77
CA MET A 73 -6.71 4.18 -23.40
C MET A 73 -5.93 3.36 -24.44
N VAL A 74 -6.08 3.67 -25.75
CA VAL A 74 -5.38 2.94 -26.82
C VAL A 74 -4.17 3.68 -27.38
N GLY A 75 -3.82 4.85 -26.83
CA GLY A 75 -2.70 5.66 -27.32
C GLY A 75 -3.00 6.48 -28.58
N ALA A 76 -4.20 6.38 -29.17
CA ALA A 76 -4.60 7.12 -30.38
C ALA A 76 -4.76 8.65 -30.18
N HIS A 77 -4.54 9.15 -28.96
CA HIS A 77 -4.43 10.58 -28.67
C HIS A 77 -3.02 11.14 -28.99
N VAL A 78 -2.01 10.27 -29.10
CA VAL A 78 -0.65 10.63 -29.47
C VAL A 78 -0.48 10.43 -30.97
N GLU A 79 0.04 11.45 -31.65
CA GLU A 79 0.46 11.33 -33.04
C GLU A 79 1.83 10.62 -33.08
N TYR A 80 1.80 9.31 -33.31
CA TYR A 80 3.03 8.53 -33.45
C TYR A 80 3.66 8.77 -34.82
N LYS A 81 4.83 9.40 -34.83
CA LYS A 81 5.70 9.52 -36.00
C LYS A 81 6.82 8.49 -35.89
N PRO A 82 6.76 7.37 -36.63
CA PRO A 82 7.84 6.40 -36.62
C PRO A 82 9.11 7.05 -37.21
N MET A 83 10.26 6.79 -36.59
CA MET A 83 11.56 7.24 -37.08
C MET A 83 11.86 6.68 -38.49
N TYR A 84 11.40 5.45 -38.75
CA TYR A 84 11.49 4.80 -40.05
C TYR A 84 10.08 4.48 -40.57
N SER A 85 9.54 5.38 -41.40
CA SER A 85 8.18 5.29 -41.96
C SER A 85 7.96 4.06 -42.86
N GLU A 86 9.00 3.54 -43.50
CA GLU A 86 8.98 2.35 -44.38
C GLU A 86 9.59 1.10 -43.71
N PHE A 87 9.57 1.02 -42.38
CA PHE A 87 10.03 -0.18 -41.67
C PHE A 87 9.26 -1.45 -42.13
N PRO A 88 9.95 -2.59 -42.40
CA PRO A 88 11.39 -2.83 -42.17
C PRO A 88 12.31 -2.49 -43.36
N LEU A 89 11.77 -2.31 -44.57
CA LEU A 89 12.54 -2.12 -45.80
C LEU A 89 13.55 -0.98 -45.69
N GLN A 90 13.13 0.13 -45.07
CA GLN A 90 13.98 1.30 -44.89
C GLN A 90 15.23 1.02 -44.06
N VAL A 91 15.08 0.30 -42.94
CA VAL A 91 16.21 -0.06 -42.07
C VAL A 91 17.11 -1.07 -42.77
N MET A 92 16.54 -1.97 -43.57
CA MET A 92 17.30 -2.96 -44.32
C MET A 92 18.12 -2.37 -45.48
N GLN A 93 17.74 -1.20 -45.99
CA GLN A 93 18.38 -0.54 -47.13
C GLN A 93 19.38 0.56 -46.71
N GLU A 94 19.31 1.00 -45.46
CA GLU A 94 20.16 2.07 -44.91
C GLU A 94 21.55 1.56 -44.51
N ASP A 95 22.55 2.43 -44.53
CA ASP A 95 23.90 2.13 -44.05
C ASP A 95 23.97 2.06 -42.50
N ASP A 96 24.77 1.12 -41.97
CA ASP A 96 24.95 0.92 -40.52
C ASP A 96 25.43 2.20 -39.80
N ALA A 97 26.33 2.97 -40.43
CA ALA A 97 26.82 4.23 -39.87
C ALA A 97 25.72 5.28 -39.82
N GLU A 98 24.86 5.33 -40.85
CA GLU A 98 23.72 6.25 -40.91
C GLU A 98 22.67 5.89 -39.85
N LEU A 99 22.36 4.60 -39.66
CA LEU A 99 21.49 4.14 -38.56
C LEU A 99 22.04 4.52 -37.18
N TYR A 100 23.35 4.35 -36.98
CA TYR A 100 24.04 4.72 -35.74
C TYR A 100 23.98 6.24 -35.48
N LEU A 101 24.27 7.05 -36.50
CA LEU A 101 24.23 8.50 -36.40
C LEU A 101 22.81 9.02 -36.16
N ASN A 102 21.82 8.45 -36.85
CA ASN A 102 20.41 8.79 -36.65
C ASN A 102 19.96 8.51 -35.21
N ALA A 103 20.33 7.36 -34.65
CA ALA A 103 20.03 7.03 -33.25
C ALA A 103 20.73 8.01 -32.28
N LEU A 104 22.02 8.30 -32.50
CA LEU A 104 22.77 9.23 -31.67
C LEU A 104 22.18 10.63 -31.71
N TYR A 105 21.85 11.13 -32.90
CA TYR A 105 21.22 12.44 -33.09
C TYR A 105 19.88 12.50 -32.36
N HIS A 106 19.01 11.50 -32.57
CA HIS A 106 17.71 11.43 -31.90
C HIS A 106 17.83 11.45 -30.37
N TYR A 107 18.76 10.70 -29.78
CA TYR A 107 18.93 10.72 -28.32
C TYR A 107 19.48 12.05 -27.77
N LEU A 108 20.20 12.82 -28.59
CA LEU A 108 20.74 14.12 -28.20
C LEU A 108 19.73 15.26 -28.37
N THR A 109 18.90 15.22 -29.42
CA THR A 109 18.01 16.34 -29.80
C THR A 109 16.52 16.03 -29.61
N LEU A 110 16.15 14.76 -29.49
CA LEU A 110 14.77 14.25 -29.57
C LEU A 110 14.08 14.56 -30.91
N GLU A 111 14.84 14.96 -31.93
CA GLU A 111 14.34 15.21 -33.27
C GLU A 111 14.33 13.91 -34.08
N LEU A 112 13.39 13.82 -35.04
CA LEU A 112 13.33 12.73 -36.01
C LEU A 112 13.95 13.19 -37.33
N PRO A 113 14.63 12.30 -38.08
CA PRO A 113 15.14 12.63 -39.41
C PRO A 113 13.99 13.08 -40.32
N GLU A 114 14.16 14.17 -41.06
CA GLU A 114 13.18 14.61 -42.06
C GLU A 114 13.12 13.59 -43.21
N ARG A 115 11.99 12.89 -43.36
CA ARG A 115 11.78 11.89 -44.40
C ARG A 115 10.33 11.88 -44.89
N GLU A 116 10.12 11.44 -46.13
CA GLU A 116 8.76 11.35 -46.68
C GLU A 116 7.93 10.25 -45.99
N PRO A 117 6.63 10.49 -45.73
CA PRO A 117 5.74 9.48 -45.20
C PRO A 117 5.49 8.38 -46.24
N ALA A 118 5.63 7.14 -45.79
CA ALA A 118 5.19 5.93 -46.45
C ALA A 118 3.67 5.90 -46.67
N ASP A 119 3.18 5.59 -47.87
CA ASP A 119 1.77 5.27 -48.07
C ASP A 119 1.52 3.79 -47.72
N ARG A 120 0.86 3.54 -46.59
CA ARG A 120 0.58 2.19 -46.09
C ARG A 120 -0.91 1.89 -46.23
N ALA A 121 -1.22 0.78 -46.90
CA ALA A 121 -2.58 0.25 -46.90
C ALA A 121 -3.03 -0.06 -45.46
N PRO A 122 -4.29 0.25 -45.09
CA PRO A 122 -4.80 -0.07 -43.77
C PRO A 122 -4.77 -1.58 -43.51
N LEU A 123 -4.40 -1.96 -42.30
CA LEU A 123 -4.35 -3.36 -41.87
C LEU A 123 -5.76 -3.99 -42.00
N PRO A 124 -5.90 -5.15 -42.66
CA PRO A 124 -7.20 -5.80 -42.87
C PRO A 124 -7.73 -6.58 -41.66
N ASP A 125 -7.16 -6.40 -40.47
CA ASP A 125 -7.43 -7.25 -39.31
C ASP A 125 -8.86 -7.10 -38.77
N ARG A 126 -9.49 -8.25 -38.50
CA ARG A 126 -10.73 -8.34 -37.74
C ARG A 126 -10.39 -8.29 -36.25
N ILE A 127 -10.44 -7.10 -35.68
CA ILE A 127 -10.15 -6.88 -34.26
C ILE A 127 -11.29 -7.49 -33.42
N ALA A 128 -10.95 -8.33 -32.44
CA ALA A 128 -11.88 -8.75 -31.41
C ALA A 128 -12.24 -7.54 -30.54
N LEU A 129 -13.44 -6.98 -30.73
CA LEU A 129 -13.86 -5.75 -30.06
C LEU A 129 -14.06 -5.97 -28.57
N LYS A 130 -13.50 -5.08 -27.75
CA LYS A 130 -13.76 -5.01 -26.31
C LYS A 130 -15.16 -4.47 -26.07
N VAL A 131 -15.96 -5.23 -25.34
CA VAL A 131 -17.34 -4.83 -25.02
C VAL A 131 -17.31 -3.85 -23.85
N ILE A 132 -17.95 -2.69 -24.04
CA ILE A 132 -18.24 -1.71 -22.99
C ILE A 132 -19.64 -2.01 -22.46
N ASP A 133 -19.71 -2.32 -21.17
CA ASP A 133 -20.93 -2.72 -20.50
C ASP A 133 -21.65 -1.56 -19.80
N LEU A 134 -22.93 -1.76 -19.52
CA LEU A 134 -23.69 -0.88 -18.62
C LEU A 134 -23.30 -1.23 -17.18
N GLY A 135 -22.86 -0.25 -16.42
CA GLY A 135 -22.55 -0.40 -15.01
C GLY A 135 -23.46 0.44 -14.12
N SER A 136 -23.51 0.09 -12.84
CA SER A 136 -24.27 0.85 -11.83
C SER A 136 -23.36 1.70 -10.94
N LYS A 137 -23.96 2.66 -10.22
CA LYS A 137 -23.23 3.46 -9.22
C LYS A 137 -22.73 2.60 -8.06
N GLU A 138 -23.50 1.61 -7.64
CA GLU A 138 -23.15 0.70 -6.54
C GLU A 138 -21.92 -0.15 -6.86
N GLU A 139 -21.84 -0.65 -8.10
CA GLU A 139 -20.66 -1.37 -8.57
C GLU A 139 -19.42 -0.47 -8.61
N PHE A 140 -19.58 0.78 -9.06
CA PHE A 140 -18.50 1.76 -9.04
C PHE A 140 -18.04 2.09 -7.62
N HIS A 141 -18.95 2.31 -6.66
CA HIS A 141 -18.61 2.52 -5.26
C HIS A 141 -17.90 1.30 -4.67
N THR A 142 -18.32 0.09 -5.03
CA THR A 142 -17.64 -1.15 -4.62
C THR A 142 -16.23 -1.23 -5.16
N LEU A 143 -16.02 -0.80 -6.41
CA LEU A 143 -14.69 -0.72 -7.01
C LEU A 143 -13.79 0.25 -6.24
N ILE A 144 -14.26 1.47 -5.97
CA ILE A 144 -13.47 2.47 -5.24
C ILE A 144 -13.20 2.02 -3.79
N ARG A 145 -14.19 1.42 -3.13
CA ARG A 145 -14.04 0.83 -1.79
C ARG A 145 -12.89 -0.17 -1.74
N ARG A 146 -12.79 -1.07 -2.72
CA ARG A 146 -11.71 -2.06 -2.80
C ARG A 146 -10.32 -1.43 -2.95
N LEU A 147 -10.21 -0.30 -3.67
CA LEU A 147 -8.96 0.45 -3.76
C LEU A 147 -8.56 1.04 -2.39
N ILE A 148 -9.54 1.56 -1.65
CA ILE A 148 -9.32 2.10 -0.30
C ILE A 148 -8.94 1.00 0.69
N GLU A 149 -9.52 -0.20 0.58
CA GLU A 149 -9.25 -1.37 1.44
C GLU A 149 -7.90 -2.06 1.19
N ALA A 150 -7.09 -1.54 0.26
CA ALA A 150 -5.77 -2.08 -0.03
C ALA A 150 -4.91 -2.21 1.24
N LYS A 151 -4.27 -3.37 1.42
CA LYS A 151 -3.42 -3.70 2.58
C LYS A 151 -2.00 -3.14 2.49
N GLY A 152 -1.70 -2.38 1.44
CA GLY A 152 -0.41 -1.73 1.20
C GLY A 152 -0.61 -0.32 0.62
N SER A 153 0.49 0.30 0.20
CA SER A 153 0.48 1.64 -0.37
C SER A 153 -0.31 1.68 -1.69
N ILE A 154 -1.12 2.72 -1.85
CA ILE A 154 -1.96 2.96 -3.04
C ILE A 154 -1.11 3.64 -4.12
N SER A 155 -1.24 3.17 -5.37
CA SER A 155 -0.53 3.76 -6.52
C SER A 155 -0.97 5.21 -6.77
N GLU A 156 -0.16 6.01 -7.45
CA GLU A 156 -0.52 7.41 -7.71
C GLU A 156 -1.77 7.54 -8.59
N THR A 157 -1.95 6.63 -9.56
CA THR A 157 -3.17 6.56 -10.37
C THR A 157 -4.39 6.18 -9.54
N ASP A 158 -4.25 5.24 -8.60
CA ASP A 158 -5.35 4.84 -7.72
C ASP A 158 -5.71 5.98 -6.75
N LYS A 159 -4.74 6.74 -6.25
CA LYS A 159 -4.97 7.94 -5.44
C LYS A 159 -5.77 8.99 -6.20
N GLN A 160 -5.40 9.26 -7.45
CA GLN A 160 -6.13 10.21 -8.30
C GLN A 160 -7.58 9.76 -8.54
N ASP A 161 -7.79 8.46 -8.74
CA ASP A 161 -9.14 7.93 -8.91
C ASP A 161 -9.99 8.03 -7.66
N ILE A 162 -9.41 7.72 -6.49
CA ILE A 162 -10.09 7.87 -5.20
C ILE A 162 -10.42 9.34 -4.96
N ASP A 163 -9.47 10.26 -5.21
CA ASP A 163 -9.68 11.70 -5.03
C ASP A 163 -10.79 12.22 -5.94
N THR A 164 -10.77 11.83 -7.22
CA THR A 164 -11.81 12.18 -8.18
C THR A 164 -13.16 11.56 -7.79
N ALA A 165 -13.19 10.30 -7.36
CA ALA A 165 -14.43 9.67 -6.91
C ALA A 165 -15.02 10.39 -5.69
N ILE A 166 -14.18 10.82 -4.74
CA ILE A 166 -14.59 11.62 -3.58
C ILE A 166 -15.08 13.00 -4.01
N GLU A 167 -14.44 13.67 -4.97
CA GLU A 167 -14.84 14.98 -5.49
C GLU A 167 -16.28 14.95 -6.05
N TYR A 168 -16.60 13.94 -6.86
CA TYR A 168 -17.88 13.86 -7.57
C TYR A 168 -18.99 13.09 -6.82
N ALA A 169 -18.69 12.39 -5.72
CA ALA A 169 -19.69 11.67 -4.94
C ALA A 169 -20.61 12.60 -4.15
N ASP A 170 -21.92 12.32 -4.12
CA ASP A 170 -22.85 13.04 -3.27
C ASP A 170 -22.63 12.69 -1.78
N PRO A 171 -22.98 13.57 -0.81
CA PRO A 171 -22.78 13.30 0.61
C PRO A 171 -23.39 11.97 1.10
N ASP A 172 -24.52 11.57 0.53
CA ASP A 172 -25.23 10.33 0.88
C ASP A 172 -24.55 9.07 0.29
N GLU A 173 -23.75 9.23 -0.78
CA GLU A 173 -23.02 8.15 -1.45
C GLU A 173 -21.71 7.81 -0.74
N LEU A 174 -21.14 8.75 0.01
CA LEU A 174 -19.86 8.57 0.71
C LEU A 174 -19.89 7.41 1.72
N ASP A 175 -21.00 7.22 2.42
CA ASP A 175 -21.16 6.09 3.36
C ASP A 175 -21.14 4.73 2.64
N ALA A 176 -21.61 4.69 1.38
CA ALA A 176 -21.55 3.48 0.55
C ALA A 176 -20.16 3.31 -0.11
N MET A 177 -19.42 4.38 -0.34
CA MET A 177 -18.09 4.28 -0.95
C MET A 177 -16.99 3.91 0.06
N LEU A 178 -17.08 4.42 1.29
CA LEU A 178 -16.05 4.18 2.30
C LEU A 178 -16.23 2.81 3.00
N PRO A 179 -15.13 2.06 3.22
CA PRO A 179 -15.20 0.77 3.90
C PRO A 179 -15.38 0.93 5.43
N PRO A 180 -15.85 -0.11 6.14
CA PRO A 180 -15.95 -0.05 7.60
C PRO A 180 -14.58 0.11 8.30
N GLU A 181 -13.51 -0.40 7.70
CA GLU A 181 -12.13 -0.26 8.18
C GLU A 181 -11.17 -0.04 7.01
N ILE A 182 -10.12 0.75 7.25
CA ILE A 182 -8.98 0.92 6.33
C ILE A 182 -7.76 0.27 6.99
N PRO A 183 -7.30 -0.90 6.51
CA PRO A 183 -6.23 -1.65 7.17
C PRO A 183 -4.90 -0.89 7.20
N PHE A 184 -4.55 -0.21 6.10
CA PHE A 184 -3.28 0.49 5.97
C PHE A 184 -3.42 1.96 6.40
N LYS A 185 -2.68 2.35 7.45
CA LYS A 185 -2.87 3.65 8.12
C LYS A 185 -2.51 4.86 7.26
N GLU A 186 -1.59 4.69 6.31
CA GLU A 186 -1.26 5.76 5.37
C GLU A 186 -2.41 6.03 4.40
N ASN A 187 -3.11 4.97 3.95
CA ASN A 187 -4.29 5.10 3.11
C ASN A 187 -5.42 5.82 3.87
N ALA A 188 -5.60 5.52 5.15
CA ALA A 188 -6.59 6.21 5.99
C ALA A 188 -6.30 7.72 6.09
N GLY A 189 -5.02 8.09 6.27
CA GLY A 189 -4.58 9.49 6.26
C GLY A 189 -4.85 10.18 4.93
N PHE A 190 -4.49 9.54 3.82
CA PHE A 190 -4.74 10.06 2.46
C PHE A 190 -6.24 10.24 2.16
N VAL A 191 -7.06 9.23 2.40
CA VAL A 191 -8.51 9.28 2.12
C VAL A 191 -9.20 10.37 2.93
N ALA A 192 -8.84 10.51 4.21
CA ALA A 192 -9.37 11.58 5.05
C ALA A 192 -8.88 12.97 4.60
N ALA A 193 -7.65 13.10 4.10
CA ALA A 193 -7.15 14.34 3.51
C ALA A 193 -7.89 14.69 2.20
N SER A 194 -8.18 13.72 1.34
CA SER A 194 -9.00 13.93 0.13
C SER A 194 -10.44 14.35 0.50
N LEU A 195 -11.05 13.74 1.52
CA LEU A 195 -12.35 14.19 2.03
C LEU A 195 -12.31 15.63 2.57
N LEU A 196 -11.19 16.06 3.17
CA LEU A 196 -10.99 17.46 3.59
C LEU A 196 -10.83 18.40 2.39
N LYS A 197 -10.14 17.95 1.32
CA LYS A 197 -9.98 18.68 0.06
C LYS A 197 -11.29 19.15 -0.52
N HIS A 198 -12.30 18.30 -0.44
CA HIS A 198 -13.61 18.51 -1.03
C HIS A 198 -14.68 18.92 -0.01
N ASP A 199 -14.28 19.38 1.19
CA ASP A 199 -15.16 19.82 2.29
C ASP A 199 -16.22 18.77 2.72
N LYS A 200 -15.91 17.47 2.56
CA LYS A 200 -16.78 16.32 2.86
C LYS A 200 -16.42 15.59 4.16
N ALA A 201 -15.25 15.86 4.71
CA ALA A 201 -14.78 15.23 5.95
C ALA A 201 -15.57 15.69 7.19
N ASN A 202 -16.01 14.74 8.00
CA ASN A 202 -16.62 15.00 9.30
C ASN A 202 -16.41 13.83 10.26
N MET A 203 -16.62 14.07 11.56
CA MET A 203 -16.37 13.09 12.62
C MET A 203 -17.14 11.77 12.42
N ARG A 204 -18.40 11.83 11.99
CA ARG A 204 -19.25 10.65 11.75
C ARG A 204 -18.65 9.75 10.66
N LEU A 205 -18.11 10.37 9.61
CA LEU A 205 -17.64 9.65 8.43
C LEU A 205 -16.26 9.00 8.68
N ILE A 206 -15.30 9.79 9.18
CA ILE A 206 -13.89 9.37 9.25
C ILE A 206 -13.41 8.96 10.65
N GLY A 207 -14.16 9.29 11.71
CA GLY A 207 -13.73 9.05 13.10
C GLY A 207 -13.31 7.60 13.37
N ARG A 208 -14.02 6.64 12.78
CA ARG A 208 -13.76 5.19 12.92
C ARG A 208 -12.36 4.74 12.46
N TYR A 209 -11.68 5.50 11.61
CA TYR A 209 -10.37 5.13 11.07
C TYR A 209 -9.19 5.55 11.96
N PHE A 210 -9.40 6.49 12.87
CA PHE A 210 -8.36 7.11 13.70
C PHE A 210 -8.44 6.58 15.13
N LYS A 211 -7.55 5.63 15.47
CA LYS A 211 -7.54 4.95 16.77
C LYS A 211 -6.40 5.46 17.68
N THR A 212 -5.33 5.98 17.08
CA THR A 212 -4.11 6.43 17.76
C THR A 212 -3.76 7.88 17.41
N ALA A 213 -3.00 8.55 18.27
CA ALA A 213 -2.53 9.90 17.95
C ALA A 213 -1.68 9.89 16.66
N SER A 214 -0.88 8.85 16.46
CA SER A 214 -0.07 8.70 15.24
C SER A 214 -0.91 8.69 13.97
N ASP A 215 -2.12 8.11 13.99
CA ASP A 215 -3.05 8.17 12.83
C ASP A 215 -3.48 9.62 12.55
N VAL A 216 -3.77 10.41 13.58
CA VAL A 216 -4.14 11.83 13.44
C VAL A 216 -2.97 12.65 12.91
N LEU A 217 -1.74 12.34 13.35
CA LEU A 217 -0.53 12.97 12.83
C LEU A 217 -0.34 12.67 11.34
N ARG A 218 -0.63 11.44 10.89
CA ARG A 218 -0.62 11.07 9.45
C ARG A 218 -1.62 11.88 8.64
N LEU A 219 -2.83 12.09 9.16
CA LEU A 219 -3.82 12.94 8.52
C LEU A 219 -3.32 14.39 8.41
N ALA A 220 -2.77 14.95 9.49
CA ALA A 220 -2.21 16.30 9.46
C ALA A 220 -1.05 16.42 8.44
N ALA A 221 -0.23 15.38 8.31
CA ALA A 221 0.85 15.31 7.34
C ALA A 221 0.32 15.22 5.90
N ALA A 222 -0.60 14.29 5.63
CA ALA A 222 -1.25 14.12 4.33
C ALA A 222 -1.97 15.40 3.87
N TRP A 223 -2.67 16.06 4.79
CA TRP A 223 -3.37 17.32 4.50
C TRP A 223 -2.43 18.53 4.30
N SER A 224 -1.14 18.36 4.59
CA SER A 224 -0.08 19.34 4.36
C SER A 224 0.88 18.91 3.23
N ASP A 225 0.47 17.96 2.37
CA ASP A 225 1.28 17.42 1.28
C ASP A 225 2.64 16.87 1.73
N GLY A 226 2.72 16.31 2.94
CA GLY A 226 3.93 15.72 3.51
C GLY A 226 3.95 14.20 3.52
N ASP A 227 5.02 13.65 4.08
CA ASP A 227 5.23 12.20 4.20
C ASP A 227 4.27 11.54 5.23
N VAL A 228 3.30 10.78 4.70
CA VAL A 228 2.28 10.06 5.49
C VAL A 228 2.87 8.86 6.25
N SER A 229 4.04 8.35 5.84
CA SER A 229 4.72 7.28 6.60
C SER A 229 5.26 7.77 7.95
N LEU A 230 5.39 9.11 8.10
CA LEU A 230 6.04 9.80 9.21
C LEU A 230 7.54 9.50 9.31
N THR A 231 8.17 9.04 8.24
CA THR A 231 9.63 8.85 8.20
C THR A 231 10.30 10.21 8.23
N GLU A 232 9.91 11.10 7.32
CA GLU A 232 10.40 12.47 7.25
C GLU A 232 9.54 13.45 8.05
N ALA A 233 10.13 14.57 8.49
CA ALA A 233 9.40 15.59 9.22
C ALA A 233 8.58 16.45 8.26
N THR A 234 7.26 16.54 8.50
CA THR A 234 6.36 17.35 7.67
C THR A 234 6.37 18.82 8.08
N ARG A 235 6.37 19.72 7.10
CA ARG A 235 6.04 21.13 7.29
C ARG A 235 4.52 21.30 7.20
N PHE A 236 3.87 21.48 8.34
CA PHE A 236 2.42 21.63 8.38
C PHE A 236 1.96 22.97 7.80
N ARG A 237 0.87 22.93 7.03
CA ARG A 237 0.17 24.15 6.60
C ARG A 237 -0.65 24.74 7.74
N LYS A 238 -1.14 25.98 7.57
CA LYS A 238 -2.15 26.54 8.48
C LYS A 238 -3.49 25.83 8.25
N PHE A 239 -4.19 25.54 9.35
CA PHE A 239 -5.51 24.92 9.31
C PHE A 239 -6.62 25.90 9.64
N LYS A 240 -7.75 25.79 8.91
CA LYS A 240 -8.95 26.57 9.20
C LYS A 240 -9.52 26.14 10.57
N ARG A 241 -10.26 27.03 11.23
CA ARG A 241 -10.87 26.72 12.54
C ARG A 241 -11.71 25.41 12.56
N PRO A 242 -12.51 25.07 11.53
CA PRO A 242 -13.21 23.79 11.46
C PRO A 242 -12.26 22.59 11.35
N GLU A 243 -11.18 22.71 10.57
CA GLU A 243 -10.15 21.66 10.39
C GLU A 243 -9.42 21.40 11.71
N ARG A 244 -9.00 22.45 12.43
CA ARG A 244 -8.38 22.32 13.77
C ARG A 244 -9.28 21.56 14.74
N ARG A 245 -10.57 21.94 14.77
CA ARG A 245 -11.58 21.30 15.63
C ARG A 245 -11.83 19.85 15.25
N LEU A 246 -11.79 19.50 13.96
CA LEU A 246 -11.89 18.11 13.51
C LEU A 246 -10.68 17.29 13.97
N LEU A 247 -9.46 17.79 13.73
CA LEU A 247 -8.21 17.12 14.13
C LEU A 247 -8.13 16.91 15.65
N LEU A 248 -8.47 17.93 16.44
CA LEU A 248 -8.52 17.82 17.90
C LEU A 248 -9.63 16.86 18.35
N GLY A 249 -10.79 16.86 17.69
CA GLY A 249 -11.83 15.88 17.97
C GLY A 249 -11.41 14.44 17.68
N LEU A 250 -10.66 14.21 16.58
CA LEU A 250 -10.13 12.89 16.24
C LEU A 250 -9.06 12.44 17.24
N LEU A 251 -8.27 13.39 17.74
CA LEU A 251 -7.29 13.13 18.78
C LEU A 251 -7.97 12.81 20.13
N GLU A 252 -9.03 13.52 20.49
CA GLU A 252 -9.74 13.35 21.76
C GLU A 252 -10.37 11.97 21.94
N GLN A 253 -10.78 11.31 20.84
CA GLN A 253 -11.31 9.93 20.86
C GLN A 253 -10.21 8.85 20.88
N CYS A 254 -8.95 9.21 20.65
CA CYS A 254 -7.86 8.24 20.66
C CYS A 254 -7.58 7.71 22.08
N GLY A 255 -6.93 6.54 22.14
CA GLY A 255 -6.54 5.88 23.39
C GLY A 255 -5.47 6.64 24.17
N GLN A 256 -4.25 6.11 24.23
CA GLN A 256 -3.14 6.68 25.01
C GLN A 256 -2.49 7.89 24.30
N ILE A 257 -3.22 9.02 24.23
CA ILE A 257 -2.84 10.23 23.49
C ILE A 257 -1.41 10.68 23.82
N THR A 258 -1.12 10.94 25.10
CA THR A 258 0.19 11.47 25.53
C THR A 258 1.33 10.51 25.20
N GLU A 259 1.17 9.21 25.46
CA GLU A 259 2.19 8.20 25.17
C GLU A 259 2.50 8.11 23.67
N ASP A 260 1.46 8.14 22.83
CA ASP A 260 1.64 8.13 21.38
C ASP A 260 2.27 9.43 20.87
N MET A 261 1.91 10.57 21.45
CA MET A 261 2.48 11.87 21.08
C MET A 261 3.95 11.97 21.44
N LEU A 262 4.39 11.39 22.56
CA LEU A 262 5.79 11.39 22.99
C LEU A 262 6.72 10.70 21.98
N LYS A 263 6.23 9.72 21.21
CA LYS A 263 6.99 9.07 20.12
C LYS A 263 7.44 10.06 19.05
N PHE A 264 6.67 11.13 18.84
CA PHE A 264 6.91 12.16 17.83
C PHE A 264 6.84 13.57 18.45
N LYS A 265 7.36 13.73 19.67
CA LYS A 265 7.18 14.93 20.52
C LYS A 265 7.35 16.25 19.76
N ASP A 266 8.49 16.45 19.09
CA ASP A 266 8.78 17.73 18.43
C ASP A 266 7.82 18.02 17.26
N ARG A 267 7.36 16.98 16.57
CA ARG A 267 6.38 17.12 15.49
C ARG A 267 5.02 17.55 16.06
N TRP A 268 4.64 17.00 17.21
CA TRP A 268 3.45 17.40 17.92
C TRP A 268 3.52 18.82 18.48
N ILE A 269 4.65 19.24 19.04
CA ILE A 269 4.82 20.62 19.52
C ILE A 269 4.56 21.60 18.37
N ARG A 270 5.18 21.38 17.21
CA ARG A 270 4.97 22.18 15.99
C ARG A 270 3.51 22.15 15.50
N LEU A 271 2.89 20.98 15.48
CA LEU A 271 1.49 20.86 15.09
C LEU A 271 0.56 21.58 16.08
N GLY A 272 0.85 21.50 17.38
CA GLY A 272 0.08 22.14 18.44
C GLY A 272 0.10 23.68 18.36
N GLU A 273 1.20 24.27 17.88
CA GLU A 273 1.28 25.72 17.60
C GLU A 273 0.24 26.15 16.55
N ILE A 274 -0.12 25.26 15.62
CA ILE A 274 -1.11 25.51 14.56
C ILE A 274 -2.53 25.14 15.02
N LEU A 275 -2.68 24.06 15.80
CA LEU A 275 -3.98 23.56 16.25
C LEU A 275 -4.61 24.42 17.35
N HIS A 276 -3.79 25.13 18.15
CA HIS A 276 -4.23 25.92 19.31
C HIS A 276 -5.20 25.15 20.24
N PRO A 277 -4.76 24.03 20.84
CA PRO A 277 -5.63 23.16 21.66
C PRO A 277 -6.30 23.91 22.83
N SER A 278 -5.61 24.89 23.43
CA SER A 278 -6.13 25.72 24.53
C SER A 278 -7.39 26.53 24.16
N GLU A 279 -7.60 26.85 22.88
CA GLU A 279 -8.84 27.49 22.39
C GLU A 279 -10.08 26.60 22.65
N PHE A 280 -9.88 25.27 22.64
CA PHE A 280 -10.94 24.27 22.73
C PHE A 280 -10.85 23.41 24.00
N LYS A 281 -10.10 23.83 25.02
CA LYS A 281 -9.82 23.06 26.25
C LYS A 281 -11.06 22.48 26.95
N HIS A 282 -12.20 23.17 26.92
CA HIS A 282 -13.45 22.69 27.53
C HIS A 282 -14.10 21.54 26.75
N ARG A 283 -13.79 21.41 25.46
CA ARG A 283 -14.30 20.36 24.58
C ARG A 283 -13.32 19.21 24.40
N PHE A 284 -12.02 19.51 24.42
CA PHE A 284 -10.94 18.56 24.15
C PHE A 284 -9.92 18.61 25.29
N ALA A 285 -10.37 18.23 26.49
CA ALA A 285 -9.59 18.36 27.72
C ALA A 285 -8.40 17.41 27.72
N ARG A 286 -8.56 16.18 27.20
CA ARG A 286 -7.48 15.18 27.13
C ARG A 286 -6.39 15.63 26.15
N CYS A 287 -6.78 16.21 25.02
CA CYS A 287 -5.84 16.80 24.08
C CYS A 287 -5.04 17.93 24.73
N GLU A 288 -5.71 18.86 25.43
CA GLU A 288 -5.04 19.99 26.05
C GLU A 288 -4.03 19.54 27.11
N GLU A 289 -4.41 18.59 27.96
CA GLU A 289 -3.50 17.98 28.94
C GLU A 289 -2.28 17.34 28.27
N ALA A 290 -2.48 16.57 27.19
CA ALA A 290 -1.38 15.96 26.47
C ALA A 290 -0.42 17.00 25.86
N PHE A 291 -0.94 18.06 25.23
CA PHE A 291 -0.11 19.14 24.70
C PHE A 291 0.63 19.92 25.79
N ASP A 292 -0.01 20.16 26.93
CA ASP A 292 0.60 20.80 28.09
C ASP A 292 1.77 19.98 28.66
N ILE A 293 1.60 18.66 28.79
CA ILE A 293 2.68 17.73 29.18
C ILE A 293 3.86 17.83 28.21
N LEU A 294 3.60 17.79 26.91
CA LEU A 294 4.65 17.82 25.87
C LEU A 294 5.41 19.14 25.85
N ARG A 295 4.70 20.28 25.94
CA ARG A 295 5.28 21.63 25.87
C ARG A 295 6.08 21.98 27.10
N ASN A 296 5.56 21.63 28.28
CA ASN A 296 6.15 22.01 29.56
C ASN A 296 7.08 20.92 30.14
N ASN A 297 7.32 19.83 29.40
CA ASN A 297 8.13 18.69 29.83
C ASN A 297 7.67 18.14 31.20
N LYS A 298 6.36 18.10 31.43
CA LYS A 298 5.84 17.59 32.70
C LYS A 298 6.18 16.11 32.85
N PRO A 299 6.50 15.64 34.07
CA PRO A 299 6.71 14.22 34.31
C PRO A 299 5.51 13.39 33.85
N PHE A 300 5.76 12.37 33.05
CA PHE A 300 4.74 11.44 32.57
C PHE A 300 5.31 10.02 32.53
N THR A 301 4.69 9.11 33.26
CA THR A 301 5.10 7.71 33.27
C THR A 301 4.41 6.98 32.12
N THR A 302 5.20 6.52 31.15
CA THR A 302 4.71 5.70 30.04
C THR A 302 4.54 4.25 30.47
N PHE A 303 3.78 3.45 29.70
CA PHE A 303 3.64 2.02 29.97
C PHE A 303 5.01 1.32 30.01
N ASN A 304 5.85 1.60 29.01
CA ASN A 304 7.21 1.07 28.98
C ASN A 304 8.04 1.55 30.18
N GLY A 305 7.89 2.81 30.59
CA GLY A 305 8.54 3.32 31.81
C GLY A 305 8.14 2.52 33.06
N SER A 306 6.86 2.23 33.24
CA SER A 306 6.37 1.39 34.34
C SER A 306 6.91 -0.05 34.26
N VAL A 307 6.96 -0.63 33.05
CA VAL A 307 7.50 -1.98 32.84
C VAL A 307 8.99 -2.05 33.16
N GLU A 308 9.79 -1.11 32.66
CA GLU A 308 11.23 -1.06 32.95
C GLU A 308 11.50 -0.82 34.45
N LEU A 309 10.69 0.01 35.11
CA LEU A 309 10.76 0.19 36.56
C LEU A 309 10.46 -1.10 37.31
N ALA A 310 9.43 -1.86 36.88
CA ALA A 310 9.10 -3.14 37.48
C ALA A 310 10.18 -4.20 37.27
N PHE A 311 10.86 -4.21 36.11
CA PHE A 311 12.07 -5.03 35.91
C PHE A 311 13.21 -4.62 36.85
N GLN A 312 13.46 -3.31 36.98
CA GLN A 312 14.54 -2.80 37.84
C GLN A 312 14.37 -3.23 39.30
N TYR A 313 13.13 -3.26 39.80
CA TYR A 313 12.80 -3.71 41.15
C TYR A 313 12.43 -5.19 41.26
N GLN A 314 12.59 -5.97 40.17
CA GLN A 314 12.30 -7.42 40.12
C GLN A 314 10.88 -7.77 40.60
N ASN A 315 9.90 -6.90 40.35
CA ASN A 315 8.52 -7.11 40.77
C ASN A 315 7.74 -7.91 39.71
N THR A 316 7.84 -9.24 39.78
CA THR A 316 7.21 -10.16 38.82
C THR A 316 5.71 -9.98 38.72
N TRP A 317 5.00 -9.80 39.84
CA TRP A 317 3.54 -9.64 39.84
C TRP A 317 3.10 -8.36 39.13
N THR A 318 3.79 -7.24 39.39
CA THR A 318 3.52 -5.98 38.68
C THR A 318 3.85 -6.07 37.19
N LEU A 319 4.91 -6.81 36.81
CA LEU A 319 5.23 -7.08 35.40
C LEU A 319 4.10 -7.84 34.70
N LEU A 320 3.57 -8.89 35.33
CA LEU A 320 2.45 -9.67 34.80
C LEU A 320 1.20 -8.80 34.64
N ASP A 321 0.82 -8.07 35.69
CA ASP A 321 -0.36 -7.17 35.67
C ASP A 321 -0.28 -6.13 34.54
N LEU A 322 0.90 -5.56 34.30
CA LEU A 322 1.12 -4.61 33.21
C LEU A 322 1.10 -5.30 31.84
N LEU A 323 1.89 -6.36 31.66
CA LEU A 323 2.09 -6.97 30.35
C LEU A 323 0.86 -7.74 29.85
N MET A 324 0.02 -8.28 30.73
CA MET A 324 -1.25 -8.90 30.35
C MET A 324 -2.19 -7.91 29.66
N GLN A 325 -2.07 -6.61 29.93
CA GLN A 325 -2.84 -5.57 29.24
C GLN A 325 -2.37 -5.32 27.80
N ARG A 326 -1.15 -5.76 27.45
CA ARG A 326 -0.57 -5.63 26.11
C ARG A 326 0.07 -6.96 25.65
N PRO A 327 -0.75 -7.94 25.21
CA PRO A 327 -0.27 -9.29 24.89
C PRO A 327 0.90 -9.34 23.90
N GLY A 328 0.92 -8.44 22.91
CA GLY A 328 2.02 -8.33 21.97
C GLY A 328 3.33 -7.81 22.58
N GLU A 329 3.29 -6.95 23.60
CA GLU A 329 4.47 -6.53 24.34
C GLU A 329 4.92 -7.62 25.32
N PHE A 330 3.98 -8.32 25.97
CA PHE A 330 4.24 -9.52 26.78
C PHE A 330 5.06 -10.52 25.96
N ALA A 331 4.54 -10.94 24.81
CA ALA A 331 5.16 -11.93 23.94
C ALA A 331 6.60 -11.56 23.53
N ARG A 332 6.88 -10.27 23.30
CA ARG A 332 8.22 -9.77 22.93
C ARG A 332 9.18 -9.69 24.11
N ARG A 333 8.67 -9.57 25.34
CA ARG A 333 9.46 -9.53 26.57
C ARG A 333 9.49 -10.85 27.33
N LEU A 334 8.78 -11.88 26.84
CA LEU A 334 8.64 -13.19 27.49
C LEU A 334 9.98 -13.82 27.87
N ASP A 335 10.98 -13.78 26.97
CA ASP A 335 12.33 -14.27 27.26
C ASP A 335 12.97 -13.55 28.45
N HIS A 336 12.83 -12.21 28.51
CA HIS A 336 13.40 -11.44 29.60
C HIS A 336 12.70 -11.79 30.91
N LEU A 337 11.37 -11.88 30.92
CA LEU A 337 10.61 -12.27 32.12
C LEU A 337 11.07 -13.63 32.65
N LEU A 338 11.16 -14.65 31.80
CA LEU A 338 11.53 -16.00 32.24
C LEU A 338 12.93 -16.08 32.83
N ARG A 339 13.85 -15.20 32.41
CA ARG A 339 15.21 -15.15 32.95
C ARG A 339 15.32 -14.40 34.28
N THR A 340 14.34 -13.57 34.62
CA THR A 340 14.40 -12.69 35.80
C THR A 340 13.34 -12.98 36.84
N ALA A 341 12.29 -13.73 36.49
CA ALA A 341 11.21 -14.09 37.40
C ALA A 341 11.69 -15.09 38.45
N GLU A 342 11.20 -14.93 39.68
CA GLU A 342 11.40 -15.90 40.77
C GLU A 342 10.68 -17.21 40.46
N ASP A 343 9.44 -17.14 39.95
CA ASP A 343 8.59 -18.27 39.60
C ASP A 343 8.22 -18.23 38.09
N PRO A 344 9.08 -18.75 37.20
CA PRO A 344 8.87 -18.67 35.76
C PRO A 344 7.64 -19.48 35.27
N GLU A 345 7.14 -20.45 36.04
CA GLU A 345 5.94 -21.23 35.75
C GLU A 345 4.69 -20.33 35.66
N TYR A 346 4.54 -19.35 36.58
CA TYR A 346 3.43 -18.40 36.53
C TYR A 346 3.49 -17.51 35.28
N VAL A 347 4.70 -17.18 34.80
CA VAL A 347 4.87 -16.41 33.55
C VAL A 347 4.36 -17.22 32.35
N VAL A 348 4.68 -18.51 32.29
CA VAL A 348 4.20 -19.40 31.21
C VAL A 348 2.68 -19.54 31.26
N GLN A 349 2.10 -19.70 32.44
CA GLN A 349 0.64 -19.76 32.63
C GLN A 349 -0.03 -18.47 32.17
N ALA A 350 0.45 -17.32 32.66
CA ALA A 350 -0.08 -16.01 32.28
C ALA A 350 0.04 -15.76 30.76
N PHE A 351 1.12 -16.21 30.13
CA PHE A 351 1.24 -16.15 28.66
C PHE A 351 0.22 -17.05 27.96
N GLY A 352 -0.02 -18.26 28.49
CA GLY A 352 -1.05 -19.17 28.01
C GLY A 352 -2.44 -18.53 28.01
N ASP A 353 -2.78 -17.76 29.05
CA ASP A 353 -4.09 -17.09 29.16
C ASP A 353 -4.31 -15.98 28.10
N ILE A 354 -3.24 -15.37 27.59
CA ILE A 354 -3.31 -14.27 26.62
C ILE A 354 -2.87 -14.65 25.20
N VAL A 355 -2.46 -15.90 24.98
CA VAL A 355 -1.82 -16.35 23.72
C VAL A 355 -2.71 -16.08 22.49
N ASP A 356 -4.03 -16.25 22.64
CA ASP A 356 -5.01 -16.08 21.56
C ASP A 356 -5.19 -14.62 21.13
N GLN A 357 -4.77 -13.67 21.97
CA GLN A 357 -4.82 -12.23 21.69
C GLN A 357 -3.55 -11.74 20.96
N VAL A 358 -2.50 -12.57 20.90
CA VAL A 358 -1.24 -12.22 20.25
C VAL A 358 -1.38 -12.36 18.72
N SER A 359 -0.84 -11.39 17.98
CA SER A 359 -0.88 -11.41 16.52
C SER A 359 -0.11 -12.61 15.94
N THR A 360 -0.59 -13.16 14.82
CA THR A 360 0.01 -14.33 14.15
C THR A 360 1.52 -14.19 13.89
N PRO A 361 2.04 -13.05 13.38
CA PRO A 361 3.48 -12.91 13.14
C PRO A 361 4.30 -13.01 14.43
N VAL A 362 3.80 -12.43 15.52
CA VAL A 362 4.48 -12.47 16.82
C VAL A 362 4.46 -13.89 17.40
N LEU A 363 3.34 -14.61 17.30
CA LEU A 363 3.29 -16.02 17.73
C LEU A 363 4.28 -16.90 16.95
N LEU A 364 4.44 -16.68 15.65
CA LEU A 364 5.43 -17.39 14.85
C LEU A 364 6.86 -17.06 15.29
N GLN A 365 7.15 -15.78 15.58
CA GLN A 365 8.45 -15.34 16.10
C GLN A 365 8.75 -15.98 17.46
N VAL A 366 7.81 -15.92 18.40
CA VAL A 366 7.94 -16.53 19.74
C VAL A 366 8.15 -18.03 19.64
N LYS A 367 7.31 -18.73 18.87
CA LYS A 367 7.45 -20.18 18.66
C LYS A 367 8.83 -20.55 18.13
N ASN A 368 9.33 -19.84 17.11
CA ASN A 368 10.63 -20.12 16.52
C ASN A 368 11.77 -19.80 17.49
N HIS A 369 11.67 -18.69 18.23
CA HIS A 369 12.64 -18.30 19.26
C HIS A 369 12.77 -19.39 20.33
N PHE A 370 11.66 -19.78 20.96
CA PHE A 370 11.68 -20.76 22.06
C PHE A 370 11.99 -22.19 21.62
N ALA A 371 11.68 -22.57 20.37
CA ALA A 371 12.06 -23.87 19.82
C ALA A 371 13.59 -24.05 19.70
N ARG A 372 14.34 -22.95 19.59
CA ARG A 372 15.80 -22.94 19.36
C ARG A 372 16.55 -22.20 20.46
N ARG A 373 15.89 -21.86 21.56
CA ARG A 373 16.40 -20.89 22.54
C ARG A 373 17.67 -21.35 23.24
N ASN A 374 17.80 -22.64 23.50
CA ASN A 374 18.98 -23.24 24.15
C ASN A 374 19.96 -23.85 23.13
N GLU A 375 19.76 -23.63 21.81
CA GLU A 375 20.76 -24.02 20.83
C GLU A 375 22.02 -23.16 21.01
N LEU A 376 23.19 -23.79 20.95
CA LEU A 376 24.48 -23.14 21.13
C LEU A 376 24.76 -22.15 20.00
N GLN A 377 24.46 -20.88 20.24
CA GLN A 377 24.84 -19.77 19.38
C GLN A 377 25.93 -18.96 20.08
N ALA A 378 27.14 -18.93 19.51
CA ALA A 378 28.27 -18.18 20.09
C ALA A 378 28.01 -16.66 20.13
N LEU A 379 27.20 -16.15 19.20
CA LEU A 379 26.95 -14.72 19.03
C LEU A 379 25.45 -14.42 18.98
N ARG A 380 25.06 -13.28 19.56
CA ARG A 380 23.74 -12.65 19.39
C ARG A 380 23.87 -11.46 18.45
N VAL A 381 23.09 -11.46 17.38
CA VAL A 381 23.12 -10.42 16.34
C VAL A 381 21.95 -9.47 16.50
N PHE A 382 22.22 -8.16 16.44
CA PHE A 382 21.24 -7.09 16.52
C PHE A 382 21.28 -6.27 15.23
N PHE A 383 20.11 -6.04 14.64
CA PHE A 383 19.97 -5.21 13.45
C PHE A 383 19.38 -3.86 13.85
N PRO A 384 20.15 -2.76 13.77
CA PRO A 384 19.61 -1.43 13.96
C PRO A 384 18.47 -1.17 12.97
N LYS A 385 17.38 -0.57 13.46
CA LYS A 385 16.20 -0.28 12.65
C LYS A 385 16.59 0.55 11.42
N GLY A 386 16.28 0.04 10.22
CA GLY A 386 16.53 0.71 8.95
C GLY A 386 17.95 0.60 8.41
N ASN A 387 18.86 -0.15 9.07
CA ASN A 387 20.22 -0.34 8.55
C ASN A 387 20.77 -1.74 8.87
N VAL A 388 20.46 -2.70 8.00
CA VAL A 388 20.91 -4.10 8.11
C VAL A 388 22.43 -4.21 8.01
N ALA A 389 23.08 -3.30 7.27
CA ALA A 389 24.53 -3.29 7.11
C ALA A 389 25.29 -2.92 8.40
N LYS A 390 24.60 -2.38 9.41
CA LYS A 390 25.17 -2.07 10.74
C LYS A 390 24.86 -3.15 11.77
N ALA A 391 24.77 -4.40 11.36
CA ALA A 391 24.53 -5.51 12.27
C ALA A 391 25.64 -5.57 13.34
N LEU A 392 25.23 -5.59 14.62
CA LEU A 392 26.14 -5.73 15.75
C LEU A 392 26.04 -7.16 16.29
N ALA A 393 27.18 -7.82 16.45
CA ALA A 393 27.24 -9.14 17.08
C ALA A 393 27.97 -9.05 18.43
N ILE A 394 27.38 -9.62 19.48
CA ILE A 394 28.02 -9.73 20.81
C ILE A 394 28.06 -11.20 21.25
N SER A 395 29.00 -11.57 22.11
CA SER A 395 29.04 -12.91 22.71
C SER A 395 27.72 -13.23 23.41
N ASN A 396 27.20 -14.44 23.20
CA ASN A 396 25.99 -14.88 23.86
C ASN A 396 26.28 -15.33 25.30
N THR A 397 25.87 -14.52 26.28
CA THR A 397 26.04 -14.80 27.71
C THR A 397 24.71 -14.95 28.46
N LEU A 398 23.61 -15.17 27.73
CA LEU A 398 22.30 -15.33 28.37
C LEU A 398 22.21 -16.66 29.13
N PRO A 399 21.60 -16.68 30.33
CA PRO A 399 21.32 -17.93 31.02
C PRO A 399 20.35 -18.80 30.20
N GLU A 400 20.49 -20.11 30.38
CA GLU A 400 19.55 -21.09 29.86
C GLU A 400 18.19 -20.94 30.56
N ILE A 401 17.14 -21.29 29.84
CA ILE A 401 15.77 -21.38 30.38
C ILE A 401 15.43 -22.87 30.41
N ASP A 402 14.69 -23.33 31.42
CA ASP A 402 14.24 -24.72 31.50
C ASP A 402 13.57 -25.15 30.18
N GLU A 403 14.02 -26.28 29.65
CA GLU A 403 13.55 -26.86 28.41
C GLU A 403 12.06 -27.23 28.48
N ALA A 404 11.55 -27.60 29.67
CA ALA A 404 10.13 -27.85 29.87
C ALA A 404 9.28 -26.60 29.60
N LEU A 405 9.67 -25.45 30.18
CA LEU A 405 9.01 -24.17 29.97
C LEU A 405 9.09 -23.72 28.50
N CYS A 406 10.23 -23.93 27.84
CA CYS A 406 10.37 -23.64 26.41
C CYS A 406 9.39 -24.47 25.57
N ARG A 407 9.24 -25.78 25.87
CA ARG A 407 8.30 -26.67 25.18
C ARG A 407 6.85 -26.24 25.39
N ASP A 408 6.47 -25.83 26.59
CA ASP A 408 5.12 -25.37 26.90
C ASP A 408 4.75 -24.11 26.10
N ILE A 409 5.64 -23.12 26.04
CA ILE A 409 5.43 -21.90 25.24
C ILE A 409 5.27 -22.23 23.75
N VAL A 410 6.10 -23.12 23.22
CA VAL A 410 6.00 -23.58 21.83
C VAL A 410 4.65 -24.25 21.57
N GLN A 411 4.17 -25.06 22.53
CA GLN A 411 2.90 -25.75 22.43
C GLN A 411 1.71 -24.79 22.49
N TRP A 412 1.72 -23.78 23.39
CA TRP A 412 0.71 -22.73 23.43
C TRP A 412 0.63 -21.97 22.11
N CYS A 413 1.78 -21.54 21.57
CA CYS A 413 1.82 -20.86 20.28
C CYS A 413 1.25 -21.75 19.15
N LYS A 414 1.58 -23.05 19.15
CA LYS A 414 1.11 -24.00 18.15
C LYS A 414 -0.41 -24.19 18.22
N GLN A 415 -0.95 -24.37 19.42
CA GLN A 415 -2.39 -24.54 19.63
C GLN A 415 -3.17 -23.31 19.16
N ALA A 416 -2.76 -22.12 19.59
CA ALA A 416 -3.38 -20.85 19.19
C ALA A 416 -3.36 -20.65 17.66
N LEU A 417 -2.23 -20.97 17.01
CA LEU A 417 -2.12 -20.89 15.55
C LEU A 417 -3.04 -21.90 14.85
N VAL A 418 -3.07 -23.16 15.30
CA VAL A 418 -3.94 -24.20 14.73
C VAL A 418 -5.41 -23.80 14.86
N GLN A 419 -5.83 -23.37 16.05
CA GLN A 419 -7.19 -22.92 16.30
C GLN A 419 -7.56 -21.75 15.38
N ARG A 420 -6.71 -20.73 15.29
CA ARG A 420 -6.93 -19.55 14.43
C ARG A 420 -7.06 -19.92 12.96
N PHE A 421 -6.19 -20.78 12.43
CA PHE A 421 -6.23 -21.16 11.02
C PHE A 421 -7.33 -22.17 10.69
N SER A 422 -7.77 -22.97 11.66
CA SER A 422 -8.89 -23.90 11.48
C SER A 422 -10.24 -23.21 11.27
N ALA A 423 -10.38 -21.98 11.77
CA ALA A 423 -11.60 -21.17 11.64
C ALA A 423 -11.71 -20.41 10.30
N LEU A 424 -10.66 -20.38 9.48
CA LEU A 424 -10.68 -19.70 8.19
C LEU A 424 -11.31 -20.61 7.13
N PRO A 425 -12.02 -20.04 6.12
CA PRO A 425 -12.48 -20.81 4.97
C PRO A 425 -11.30 -21.54 4.33
N SER A 426 -11.52 -22.76 3.82
CA SER A 426 -10.44 -23.47 3.11
C SER A 426 -9.90 -22.55 2.02
N ALA A 427 -8.62 -22.18 2.11
CA ALA A 427 -7.96 -21.52 1.01
C ALA A 427 -8.16 -22.43 -0.21
N GLY A 428 -8.81 -21.91 -1.25
CA GLY A 428 -9.04 -22.67 -2.49
C GLY A 428 -7.74 -23.35 -2.93
N GLU A 429 -7.88 -24.56 -3.48
CA GLU A 429 -6.79 -25.46 -3.89
C GLU A 429 -5.59 -24.68 -4.46
N GLY A 430 -4.55 -24.45 -3.65
CA GLY A 430 -3.41 -23.68 -4.13
C GLY A 430 -2.32 -23.33 -3.12
N ILE A 431 -2.62 -23.18 -1.82
CA ILE A 431 -1.58 -22.74 -0.87
C ILE A 431 -1.63 -23.56 0.44
N CYS A 432 -0.60 -24.40 0.60
CA CYS A 432 -0.16 -25.07 1.83
C CYS A 432 -1.02 -26.21 2.41
N ARG A 433 -1.02 -27.36 1.75
CA ARG A 433 -1.10 -28.68 2.42
C ARG A 433 0.31 -29.23 2.63
N SER A 434 1.03 -28.70 3.61
CA SER A 434 2.15 -29.41 4.22
C SER A 434 2.14 -29.13 5.71
N THR A 435 2.10 -30.19 6.48
CA THR A 435 2.08 -30.26 7.95
C THR A 435 3.00 -29.21 8.59
N LEU A 436 2.52 -28.56 9.66
CA LEU A 436 3.22 -27.50 10.44
C LEU A 436 4.54 -27.95 11.11
N SER A 437 5.12 -29.09 10.73
CA SER A 437 6.31 -29.69 11.33
C SER A 437 7.65 -29.19 10.76
N GLY A 438 7.67 -28.24 9.81
CA GLY A 438 8.93 -27.87 9.14
C GLY A 438 9.07 -26.44 8.62
N LEU A 439 8.26 -25.48 9.06
CA LEU A 439 8.41 -24.08 8.61
C LEU A 439 9.53 -23.37 9.38
N SER A 440 10.77 -23.57 8.94
CA SER A 440 11.83 -22.56 9.10
C SER A 440 11.52 -21.42 8.14
N CYS A 441 10.63 -20.52 8.55
CA CYS A 441 10.30 -19.33 7.78
C CYS A 441 11.44 -18.31 7.97
N THR A 442 12.48 -18.41 7.15
CA THR A 442 13.51 -17.40 7.05
C THR A 442 12.90 -16.19 6.33
N VAL A 443 12.30 -15.27 7.09
CA VAL A 443 11.87 -13.98 6.56
C VAL A 443 13.11 -13.11 6.39
N LEU A 444 13.82 -13.30 5.29
CA LEU A 444 14.61 -12.24 4.70
C LEU A 444 13.68 -11.47 3.75
N PRO A 445 13.66 -10.14 3.77
CA PRO A 445 12.93 -9.40 2.76
C PRO A 445 13.65 -9.59 1.44
N GLU A 446 13.03 -10.32 0.51
CA GLU A 446 13.38 -10.27 -0.91
C GLU A 446 13.16 -8.83 -1.38
N ILE A 447 14.25 -8.07 -1.43
CA ILE A 447 14.33 -6.89 -2.27
C ILE A 447 14.33 -7.44 -3.69
N GLY A 448 13.29 -7.13 -4.46
CA GLY A 448 13.14 -7.61 -5.82
C GLY A 448 14.28 -7.15 -6.71
N GLU A 449 15.19 -8.06 -7.03
CA GLU A 449 16.00 -7.98 -8.24
C GLU A 449 15.26 -8.73 -9.35
N GLN A 450 14.40 -8.02 -10.07
CA GLN A 450 14.12 -8.36 -11.46
C GLN A 450 14.93 -7.42 -12.34
N GLY A 451 16.16 -7.83 -12.62
CA GLY A 451 17.05 -7.25 -13.62
C GLY A 451 18.00 -8.34 -14.12
N PRO A 452 18.37 -8.36 -15.41
CA PRO A 452 19.22 -9.43 -15.94
C PRO A 452 20.62 -9.37 -15.33
N ALA A 453 21.16 -10.53 -14.96
CA ALA A 453 22.50 -10.66 -14.42
C ALA A 453 23.57 -10.25 -15.46
N TYR A 454 24.38 -9.26 -15.13
CA TYR A 454 25.58 -8.86 -15.87
C TYR A 454 26.83 -9.43 -15.17
N ASP A 455 27.77 -10.00 -15.93
CA ASP A 455 29.13 -10.25 -15.44
C ASP A 455 29.87 -8.90 -15.24
N CYS A 456 30.91 -8.86 -14.41
CA CYS A 456 31.69 -7.68 -13.99
C CYS A 456 32.38 -6.87 -15.12
N LYS A 457 32.01 -7.10 -16.39
CA LYS A 457 32.35 -6.28 -17.57
C LYS A 457 31.17 -5.99 -18.51
N GLY A 458 29.91 -6.11 -18.07
CA GLY A 458 28.77 -5.46 -18.71
C GLY A 458 28.45 -5.89 -20.16
N LYS A 459 28.31 -7.19 -20.44
CA LYS A 459 27.66 -7.68 -21.68
C LYS A 459 26.62 -8.77 -21.38
N PRO A 460 25.48 -8.80 -22.09
CA PRO A 460 24.43 -9.79 -21.89
C PRO A 460 24.78 -11.15 -22.52
N ARG A 461 24.48 -12.26 -21.81
CA ARG A 461 24.60 -13.64 -22.32
C ARG A 461 23.39 -13.99 -23.19
N THR A 462 23.62 -14.43 -24.42
CA THR A 462 22.63 -15.12 -25.25
C THR A 462 22.77 -16.64 -25.08
N ASP A 463 21.64 -17.31 -24.85
CA ASP A 463 21.48 -18.76 -24.97
C ASP A 463 21.49 -19.17 -26.45
N GLY A 464 22.19 -20.25 -26.79
CA GLY A 464 22.01 -20.95 -28.06
C GLY A 464 23.11 -21.96 -28.38
N ARG A 465 22.90 -23.22 -27.95
CA ARG A 465 23.50 -24.50 -28.42
C ARG A 465 24.68 -24.42 -29.42
N GLY A 466 25.84 -24.95 -29.02
CA GLY A 466 26.92 -25.28 -29.97
C GLY A 466 28.10 -26.03 -29.35
N ARG A 467 28.06 -27.37 -29.48
CA ARG A 467 29.16 -28.36 -29.58
C ARG A 467 30.32 -28.34 -28.56
N CYS A 468 30.54 -29.54 -28.00
CA CYS A 468 31.84 -29.97 -27.51
C CYS A 468 32.92 -29.72 -28.56
N ASP A 469 34.05 -29.14 -28.16
CA ASP A 469 35.36 -29.67 -28.51
C ASP A 469 36.39 -29.18 -27.48
N SER A 470 37.08 -30.17 -26.92
CA SER A 470 38.32 -30.10 -26.18
C SER A 470 39.38 -29.25 -26.87
N PHE A 471 40.12 -28.40 -26.15
CA PHE A 471 41.56 -28.23 -26.40
C PHE A 471 42.29 -27.72 -25.15
N PHE A 472 43.22 -28.56 -24.71
CA PHE A 472 44.31 -28.31 -23.76
C PHE A 472 45.40 -27.43 -24.44
N GLN A 473 46.40 -26.99 -23.66
CA GLN A 473 47.70 -26.39 -24.03
C GLN A 473 47.80 -24.85 -23.95
N LEU A 474 48.50 -24.32 -22.93
CA LEU A 474 49.96 -24.04 -22.81
C LEU A 474 50.27 -22.61 -23.29
N VAL A 475 50.81 -21.73 -22.41
CA VAL A 475 52.23 -21.26 -22.41
C VAL A 475 52.47 -20.25 -23.56
N GLU A 476 52.98 -19.02 -23.41
CA GLU A 476 54.00 -18.46 -22.53
C GLU A 476 54.02 -16.93 -22.62
N ARG A 477 54.69 -16.34 -21.63
CA ARG A 477 55.38 -15.04 -21.51
C ARG A 477 55.64 -14.21 -22.78
N GLY A 478 55.65 -12.88 -22.60
CA GLY A 478 56.64 -12.02 -23.26
C GLY A 478 56.28 -10.54 -23.39
N ASP A 479 57.00 -9.71 -22.63
CA ASP A 479 57.42 -8.31 -22.91
C ASP A 479 56.32 -7.21 -23.00
N ARG A 480 56.37 -6.08 -22.28
CA ARG A 480 57.43 -5.33 -21.58
C ARG A 480 56.89 -4.65 -20.32
#